data_AF-A0A9R1BB92-F1
#
_entry.id   AF-A0A9R1BB92-F1
#
_cell.length_a   1.000
_cell.length_b   1.000
_cell.length_c   1.000
_cell.angle_alpha   90.00
_cell.angle_beta   90.00
_cell.angle_gamma   90.00
#
_symmetry.space_group_name_H-M   'P 1'
#
loop_
_entity.id
_entity.type
_entity.pdbx_description
1 polymer ?
#
loop_
_entity_poly.entity_id
_entity_poly.type
_entity_poly.pdbx_seq_one_letter_code
_entity_poly.pdbx_strand_id
1 'polypeptide(L)'
;MGPVDILEILMKRPFYPNAIIAYMILLTIPVTVATAERSFSKLKLLKSYLRSTMTQERLNGLATIALENDVLEKINYEDVIEDFISRNTRRMTLFNRE
;
A
#
# COMPACT_ATOMS: atom_id res chain seq x y z
N MET A 1 -7.50 10.68 28.35
CA MET A 1 -6.52 11.27 27.42
C MET A 1 -5.91 10.15 26.63
N GLY A 2 -6.20 10.11 25.33
CA GLY A 2 -5.59 9.19 24.40
C GLY A 2 -4.16 9.60 24.05
N PRO A 3 -3.39 8.69 23.44
CA PRO A 3 -2.02 8.98 22.99
C PRO A 3 -1.94 10.16 22.00
N VAL A 4 -2.96 10.36 21.16
CA VAL A 4 -3.01 11.50 20.23
C VAL A 4 -3.18 12.84 20.97
N ASP A 5 -3.97 12.86 22.04
CA ASP A 5 -4.18 14.06 22.86
C ASP A 5 -2.86 14.53 23.52
N ILE A 6 -2.01 13.57 23.91
CA ILE A 6 -0.69 13.84 24.50
C ILE A 6 0.24 14.47 23.45
N LEU A 7 0.21 13.97 22.21
CA LEU A 7 0.97 14.57 21.10
C LEU A 7 0.52 16.01 20.84
N GLU A 8 -0.78 16.29 20.86
CA GLU A 8 -1.31 17.64 20.63
C GLU A 8 -0.84 18.64 21.70
N ILE A 9 -0.77 18.20 22.96
CA ILE A 9 -0.26 19.01 24.08
C ILE A 9 1.24 19.26 23.95
N LEU A 10 2.01 18.24 23.57
CA LEU A 10 3.46 18.36 23.35
C LEU A 10 3.76 19.27 22.16
N MET A 11 2.95 19.22 21.09
CA MET A 11 3.13 20.08 19.92
C MET A 11 2.81 21.55 20.22
N LYS A 12 1.90 21.82 21.16
CA LYS A 12 1.62 23.18 21.68
C LYS A 12 2.76 23.75 22.53
N ARG A 13 3.72 22.93 22.99
CA ARG A 13 4.87 23.35 23.81
C ARG A 13 6.19 22.83 23.22
N PRO A 14 6.81 23.54 22.26
CA PRO A 14 7.96 23.07 21.50
C PRO A 14 9.30 23.17 22.26
N PHE A 15 9.29 22.98 23.59
CA PHE A 15 10.50 23.05 24.42
C PHE A 15 11.41 21.82 24.25
N TYR A 16 10.87 20.71 23.73
CA TYR A 16 11.59 19.43 23.60
C TYR A 16 11.36 18.78 22.22
N PRO A 17 12.02 19.27 21.16
CA PRO A 17 11.82 18.77 19.79
C PRO A 17 12.13 17.27 19.66
N ASN A 18 13.18 16.78 20.34
CA ASN A 18 13.55 15.36 20.31
C ASN A 18 12.50 14.46 20.98
N ALA A 19 11.82 14.93 22.02
CA ALA A 19 10.77 14.17 22.70
C ALA A 19 9.51 14.06 21.81
N ILE A 20 9.18 15.14 21.09
CA ILE A 20 8.08 15.14 20.11
C ILE A 20 8.35 14.13 19.00
N ILE A 21 9.57 14.14 18.42
CA ILE A 21 9.97 13.20 17.36
C ILE A 21 9.93 11.76 17.86
N ALA A 22 10.49 11.47 19.05
CA ALA A 22 10.46 10.13 19.63
C ALA A 22 9.03 9.63 19.85
N TYR A 23 8.12 10.51 20.29
CA TYR A 23 6.71 10.16 20.49
C TYR A 23 5.98 9.94 19.17
N MET A 24 6.24 10.75 18.14
CA MET A 24 5.72 10.51 16.79
C MET A 24 6.18 9.16 16.24
N ILE A 25 7.47 8.82 16.41
CA ILE A 25 8.01 7.52 15.99
C ILE A 25 7.29 6.39 16.75
N LEU A 26 7.14 6.51 18.07
CA LEU A 26 6.44 5.51 18.89
C LEU A 26 5.00 5.25 18.43
N LEU A 27 4.28 6.30 18.02
CA LEU A 27 2.90 6.18 17.51
C LEU A 27 2.82 5.63 16.08
N THR A 28 3.87 5.82 15.28
CA THR A 28 3.92 5.37 13.88
C THR A 28 4.45 3.95 13.73
N ILE A 29 5.28 3.49 14.68
CA ILE A 29 5.73 2.10 14.70
C ILE A 29 4.49 1.22 14.89
N PRO A 30 4.22 0.27 13.98
CA PRO A 30 3.14 -0.67 14.16
C PRO A 30 3.44 -1.53 15.39
N VAL A 31 2.75 -1.24 16.50
CA VAL A 31 2.89 -2.00 17.76
C VAL A 31 2.34 -3.42 17.61
N THR A 32 1.48 -3.65 16.62
CA THR A 32 0.81 -4.94 16.39
C THR A 32 1.47 -5.73 15.28
N VAL A 33 1.88 -6.96 15.59
CA VAL A 33 2.42 -7.94 14.63
C VAL A 33 1.36 -8.36 13.59
N ALA A 34 0.08 -8.17 13.89
CA ALA A 34 -1.05 -8.55 13.04
C ALA A 34 -1.04 -7.95 11.63
N THR A 35 -0.59 -6.70 11.45
CA THR A 35 -0.47 -6.08 10.12
C THR A 35 0.64 -6.75 9.31
N ALA A 36 1.79 -7.03 9.91
CA ALA A 36 2.86 -7.76 9.26
C ALA A 36 2.44 -9.20 8.92
N GLU A 37 1.77 -9.90 9.83
CA GLU A 37 1.24 -11.26 9.60
C GLU A 37 0.23 -11.30 8.45
N ARG A 38 -0.70 -10.34 8.41
CA ARG A 38 -1.64 -10.18 7.29
C ARG A 38 -0.89 -10.00 5.97
N SER A 39 0.14 -9.17 5.94
CA SER A 39 0.97 -8.94 4.75
C SER A 39 1.71 -10.19 4.30
N PHE A 40 2.35 -10.92 5.22
CA PHE A 40 3.03 -12.18 4.92
C PHE A 40 2.07 -13.30 4.49
N SER A 41 0.87 -13.35 5.07
CA SER A 41 -0.17 -14.29 4.65
C SER A 41 -0.59 -14.06 3.19
N LYS A 42 -0.84 -12.79 2.81
CA LYS A 42 -1.11 -12.42 1.40
C LYS A 42 0.09 -12.74 0.49
N LEU A 43 1.31 -12.44 0.93
CA LEU A 43 2.52 -12.72 0.15
C LEU A 43 2.72 -14.23 -0.09
N LYS A 44 2.39 -15.08 0.89
CA LYS A 44 2.45 -16.53 0.76
C LYS A 44 1.51 -17.07 -0.33
N LEU A 45 0.35 -16.44 -0.52
CA LEU A 45 -0.58 -16.78 -1.61
C LEU A 45 -0.03 -16.32 -2.97
N LEU A 46 0.60 -15.14 -3.02
CA LEU A 46 1.19 -14.60 -4.26
C LEU A 46 2.41 -15.40 -4.71
N LYS A 47 3.34 -15.69 -3.79
CA LYS A 47 4.58 -16.43 -4.03
C LYS A 47 4.37 -17.91 -3.68
N SER A 48 3.64 -18.61 -4.55
CA SER A 48 3.46 -20.06 -4.45
C SER A 48 4.60 -20.83 -5.13
N TYR A 49 4.74 -22.11 -4.79
CA TYR A 49 5.74 -23.01 -5.39
C TYR A 49 5.65 -23.08 -6.93
N LEU A 50 4.43 -23.11 -7.46
CA LEU A 50 4.16 -23.13 -8.91
C LEU A 50 4.52 -21.81 -9.61
N ARG A 51 4.70 -20.70 -8.85
CA ARG A 51 5.04 -19.37 -9.36
C ARG A 51 6.47 -18.95 -8.99
N SER A 52 7.35 -19.93 -8.78
CA SER A 52 8.73 -19.73 -8.32
C SER A 52 9.64 -19.00 -9.30
N THR A 53 9.29 -18.97 -10.59
CA THR A 53 10.08 -18.32 -11.67
C THR A 53 9.77 -16.83 -11.87
N MET A 54 8.92 -16.25 -11.01
CA MET A 54 8.48 -14.87 -11.15
C MET A 54 9.57 -13.85 -10.75
N THR A 55 9.69 -12.77 -11.52
CA THR A 55 10.62 -11.67 -11.23
C THR A 55 10.22 -10.92 -9.96
N GLN A 56 11.20 -10.35 -9.26
CA GLN A 56 10.96 -9.56 -8.05
C GLN A 56 10.11 -8.32 -8.33
N GLU A 57 10.34 -7.66 -9.46
CA GLU A 57 9.54 -6.50 -9.90
C GLU A 57 8.06 -6.84 -9.99
N ARG A 58 7.73 -7.95 -10.66
CA ARG A 58 6.34 -8.40 -10.77
C ARG A 58 5.78 -8.78 -9.40
N LEU A 59 6.59 -9.39 -8.52
CA LEU A 59 6.14 -9.83 -7.20
C LEU A 59 5.80 -8.64 -6.32
N ASN A 60 6.66 -7.63 -6.32
CA ASN A 60 6.44 -6.40 -5.59
C ASN A 60 5.18 -5.68 -6.10
N GLY A 61 5.00 -5.60 -7.43
CA GLY A 61 3.78 -5.02 -8.01
C GLY A 61 2.50 -5.74 -7.55
N LEU A 62 2.47 -7.07 -7.61
CA LEU A 62 1.31 -7.83 -7.12
C LEU A 62 1.11 -7.71 -5.60
N ALA A 63 2.20 -7.68 -4.83
CA ALA A 63 2.13 -7.51 -3.38
C ALA A 63 1.54 -6.15 -3.01
N THR A 64 1.96 -5.07 -3.66
CA THR A 64 1.39 -3.72 -3.45
C THR A 64 -0.10 -3.71 -3.74
N ILE A 65 -0.54 -4.27 -4.87
CA ILE A 65 -1.97 -4.34 -5.22
C ILE A 65 -2.76 -5.14 -4.16
N ALA A 66 -2.21 -6.27 -3.70
CA ALA A 66 -2.89 -7.11 -2.72
C ALA A 66 -2.94 -6.47 -1.33
N LEU A 67 -1.92 -5.70 -0.94
CA LEU A 67 -1.86 -5.00 0.35
C LEU A 67 -2.79 -3.80 0.37
N GLU A 68 -2.73 -2.96 -0.67
CA GLU A 68 -3.46 -1.70 -0.81
C GLU A 68 -4.84 -1.87 -1.46
N ASN A 69 -5.51 -3.01 -1.22
CA ASN A 69 -6.81 -3.30 -1.83
C ASN A 69 -7.87 -2.24 -1.45
N ASP A 70 -7.80 -1.69 -0.24
CA ASP A 70 -8.70 -0.63 0.25
C ASP A 70 -8.55 0.68 -0.56
N VAL A 71 -7.37 0.91 -1.13
CA VAL A 71 -7.11 2.04 -2.05
C VAL A 71 -7.60 1.68 -3.44
N LEU A 72 -7.39 0.43 -3.88
CA LEU A 72 -7.84 -0.06 -5.18
C LEU A 72 -9.37 0.04 -5.34
N GLU A 73 -10.13 -0.21 -4.28
CA GLU A 73 -11.60 -0.04 -4.26
C GLU A 73 -12.07 1.39 -4.56
N LYS A 74 -11.19 2.39 -4.39
CA LYS A 74 -11.49 3.80 -4.67
C LYS A 74 -11.05 4.23 -6.07
N ILE A 75 -10.34 3.38 -6.80
CA ILE A 75 -9.86 3.67 -8.14
C ILE A 75 -10.93 3.24 -9.16
N ASN A 76 -11.20 4.09 -10.13
CA ASN A 76 -12.10 3.78 -11.23
C ASN A 76 -11.41 2.82 -12.22
N TYR A 77 -11.96 1.63 -12.39
CA TYR A 77 -11.36 0.61 -13.25
C TYR A 77 -11.43 0.99 -14.73
N GLU A 78 -12.48 1.69 -15.17
CA GLU A 78 -12.62 2.18 -16.55
C GLU A 78 -11.43 3.06 -16.95
N ASP A 79 -10.97 3.95 -16.07
CA ASP A 79 -9.84 4.84 -16.37
C ASP A 79 -8.53 4.06 -16.52
N VAL A 80 -8.34 3.02 -15.71
CA VAL A 80 -7.16 2.14 -15.79
C VAL A 80 -7.18 1.30 -17.06
N ILE A 81 -8.36 0.84 -17.47
CA ILE A 81 -8.55 0.08 -18.71
C ILE A 81 -8.24 0.98 -19.91
N GLU A 82 -8.77 2.20 -19.95
CA GLU A 82 -8.52 3.14 -21.04
C GLU A 82 -7.03 3.51 -21.15
N ASP A 83 -6.35 3.76 -20.03
CA ASP A 83 -4.90 3.99 -20.01
C ASP A 83 -4.13 2.75 -20.50
N PHE A 84 -4.55 1.55 -20.12
CA PHE A 84 -3.91 0.31 -20.58
C PHE A 84 -4.06 0.08 -22.10
N ILE A 85 -5.23 0.42 -22.64
CA ILE A 85 -5.55 0.29 -24.07
C ILE A 85 -4.77 1.34 -24.87
N SER A 86 -4.84 2.61 -24.47
CA SER A 86 -4.22 3.75 -25.18
C SER A 86 -2.69 3.64 -25.31
N ARG A 87 -2.02 2.97 -24.36
CA ARG A 87 -0.58 2.71 -24.41
C ARG A 87 -0.13 1.76 -25.53
N ASN A 88 -1.05 1.12 -26.24
CA ASN A 88 -0.69 0.23 -27.34
C ASN A 88 -1.71 0.31 -28.48
N THR A 89 -1.25 0.71 -29.66
CA THR A 89 -2.08 0.82 -30.87
C THR A 89 -2.77 -0.49 -31.26
N ARG A 90 -2.17 -1.66 -30.99
CA ARG A 90 -2.83 -2.96 -31.21
C ARG A 90 -3.95 -3.23 -30.21
N ARG A 91 -3.86 -2.70 -28.99
CA ARG A 91 -4.93 -2.84 -28.00
C ARG A 91 -6.10 -1.93 -28.34
N MET A 92 -5.83 -0.67 -28.72
CA MET A 92 -6.85 0.27 -29.19
C MET A 92 -7.73 -0.32 -30.29
N THR A 93 -7.14 -0.97 -31.30
CA THR A 93 -7.92 -1.56 -32.40
C THR A 93 -8.69 -2.81 -32.02
N LEU A 94 -8.27 -3.53 -30.97
CA LEU A 94 -8.92 -4.74 -30.50
C LEU A 94 -10.08 -4.44 -29.55
N PHE A 95 -9.90 -3.47 -28.63
CA PHE A 95 -10.89 -3.13 -27.62
C PHE A 95 -11.92 -2.09 -28.08
N ASN A 96 -11.61 -1.20 -29.03
CA ASN A 96 -12.59 -0.24 -29.60
C ASN A 96 -13.50 -0.85 -30.69
N ARG A 97 -13.49 -2.18 -30.85
CA ARG A 97 -14.22 -2.86 -31.93
C ARG A 97 -15.55 -3.48 -31.45
N GLU A 98 -15.90 -3.29 -30.19
CA GLU A 98 -17.20 -3.63 -29.56
C GLU A 98 -17.96 -2.34 -29.22
#